data_AF-A0A7C7VS55-F1
#
_entry.id   AF-A0A7C7VS55-F1
#
_cell.length_a   1.000
_cell.length_b   1.000
_cell.length_c   1.000
_cell.angle_alpha   90.00
_cell.angle_beta   90.00
_cell.angle_gamma   90.00
#
_symmetry.space_group_name_H-M   'P 1'
#
loop_
_entity.id
_entity.type
_entity.pdbx_description
1 polymer ?
#
loop_
_entity_poly.entity_id
_entity_poly.type
_entity_poly.pdbx_seq_one_letter_code
_entity_poly.pdbx_strand_id
1 'polypeptide(L)'
;MRKWWFALVALAILFALPFLVIWPSLAGSWLLYRLFPAASPLLFWLYVPAFAVQILLSDPTRYLALSLSGLVLTTAALVWPVARWRRRVWRSGWLYLLSAALLAVVAFPLVVRYRPAVRAAPGAELRLVEPPGFLESPVRACQAAAEIRGCQYEVLGWADARTLVYRKWCGGYYDADGWHPGTPGPPRAYRLDLDTAAPFEGDVGGLSRELCLPSTCVHPGLAEVYAGGGYFPGQYGTPLLSPDGRRVAFTAWHIYGPEDLLVLSANRQPAASDR
;
A
#
# COMPACT_ATOMS: atom_id res chain seq x y z
N MET A 1 1.01 -41.02 17.37
CA MET A 1 0.52 -39.66 17.71
C MET A 1 1.59 -38.56 17.66
N ARG A 2 2.80 -38.72 18.24
CA ARG A 2 3.83 -37.68 18.24
C ARG A 2 4.23 -37.18 16.84
N LYS A 3 4.32 -38.08 15.85
CA LYS A 3 4.69 -37.78 14.45
C LYS A 3 3.75 -36.77 13.76
N TRP A 4 2.44 -36.97 13.89
CA TRP A 4 1.42 -36.08 13.30
C TRP A 4 1.47 -34.66 13.88
N TRP A 5 1.73 -34.53 15.17
CA TRP A 5 1.91 -33.22 15.79
C TRP A 5 3.14 -32.49 15.25
N PHE A 6 4.28 -33.18 15.08
CA PHE A 6 5.46 -32.54 14.48
C PHE A 6 5.20 -32.08 13.05
N ALA A 7 4.47 -32.86 12.26
CA ALA A 7 4.07 -32.46 10.91
C ALA A 7 3.18 -31.21 10.94
N LEU A 8 2.21 -31.15 11.86
CA LEU A 8 1.35 -29.98 12.02
C LEU A 8 2.15 -28.73 12.41
N VAL A 9 3.10 -28.85 13.35
CA VAL A 9 3.98 -27.73 13.75
C VAL A 9 4.86 -27.27 12.60
N ALA A 10 5.46 -28.20 11.85
CA ALA A 10 6.30 -27.87 10.70
C ALA A 10 5.50 -27.12 9.63
N LEU A 11 4.28 -27.58 9.32
CA LEU A 11 3.38 -26.90 8.40
C LEU A 11 2.98 -25.52 8.94
N ALA A 12 2.60 -25.41 10.20
CA ALA A 12 2.23 -24.13 10.82
C ALA A 12 3.36 -23.10 10.70
N ILE A 13 4.60 -23.51 10.97
CA ILE A 13 5.78 -22.64 10.83
C ILE A 13 6.02 -22.29 9.37
N LEU A 14 5.92 -23.26 8.44
CA LEU A 14 6.13 -23.02 7.02
C LEU A 14 5.18 -21.96 6.46
N PHE A 15 3.89 -22.04 6.80
CA PHE A 15 2.89 -21.05 6.36
C PHE A 15 3.00 -19.70 7.07
N ALA A 16 3.48 -19.68 8.32
CA ALA A 16 3.74 -18.44 9.04
C ALA A 16 5.12 -17.82 8.72
N LEU A 17 5.99 -18.55 8.01
CA LEU A 17 7.37 -18.16 7.75
C LEU A 17 7.50 -16.78 7.07
N PRO A 18 6.69 -16.43 6.04
CA PRO A 18 6.79 -15.11 5.42
C PRO A 18 6.64 -13.97 6.44
N PHE A 19 5.69 -14.11 7.37
CA PHE A 19 5.44 -13.13 8.43
C PHE A 19 6.56 -13.13 9.48
N LEU A 20 7.08 -14.31 9.85
CA LEU A 20 8.20 -14.40 10.78
C LEU A 20 9.51 -13.82 10.22
N VAL A 21 9.71 -13.86 8.91
CA VAL A 21 10.90 -13.32 8.24
C VAL A 21 10.82 -11.79 8.11
N ILE A 22 9.65 -11.25 7.75
CA ILE A 22 9.55 -9.81 7.45
C ILE A 22 9.86 -8.93 8.66
N TRP A 23 9.40 -9.32 9.85
CA TRP A 23 9.58 -8.55 11.09
C TRP A 23 11.05 -8.32 11.47
N PRO A 24 11.87 -9.37 11.68
CA PRO A 24 13.28 -9.20 12.02
C PRO A 24 14.08 -8.56 10.89
N SER A 25 13.74 -8.82 9.62
CA SER A 25 14.41 -8.17 8.49
C SER A 25 14.18 -6.66 8.52
N LEU A 26 12.93 -6.19 8.66
CA LEU A 26 12.64 -4.76 8.73
C LEU A 26 13.25 -4.10 9.97
N ALA A 27 13.12 -4.73 11.14
CA ALA A 27 13.69 -4.21 12.39
C ALA A 27 15.23 -4.17 12.32
N GLY A 28 15.86 -5.21 11.78
CA GLY A 28 17.30 -5.29 11.58
C GLY A 28 17.81 -4.24 10.60
N SER A 29 17.18 -4.10 9.44
CA SER A 29 17.52 -3.06 8.45
C SER A 29 17.39 -1.66 9.05
N TRP A 30 16.30 -1.38 9.78
CA TRP A 30 16.11 -0.09 10.45
C TRP A 30 17.17 0.19 11.51
N LEU A 31 17.47 -0.79 12.37
CA LEU A 31 18.46 -0.66 13.43
C LEU A 31 19.85 -0.43 12.85
N LEU A 32 20.23 -1.21 11.84
CA LEU A 32 21.54 -1.08 11.21
C LEU A 32 21.67 0.22 10.42
N TYR A 33 20.63 0.68 9.73
CA TYR A 33 20.64 1.99 9.09
C TYR A 33 20.90 3.12 10.09
N ARG A 34 20.32 3.03 11.30
CA ARG A 34 20.57 4.00 12.38
C ARG A 34 21.98 3.93 12.95
N LEU A 35 22.52 2.73 13.12
CA LEU A 35 23.85 2.54 13.71
C LEU A 35 24.98 2.80 12.71
N PHE A 36 24.78 2.48 11.44
CA PHE A 36 25.79 2.49 10.39
C PHE A 36 25.25 3.09 9.09
N PRO A 37 24.96 4.41 9.05
CA PRO A 37 24.38 5.06 7.87
C PRO A 37 25.26 4.92 6.61
N ALA A 38 26.58 4.77 6.75
CA ALA A 38 27.52 4.58 5.65
C ALA A 38 27.61 3.13 5.11
N ALA A 39 27.03 2.13 5.80
CA ALA A 39 27.12 0.72 5.44
C ALA A 39 26.03 0.25 4.45
N SER A 40 25.41 1.17 3.71
CA SER A 40 24.23 0.91 2.88
C SER A 40 24.30 -0.30 1.93
N PRO A 41 25.45 -0.65 1.30
CA PRO A 41 25.47 -1.76 0.34
C PRO A 41 25.30 -3.13 1.01
N LEU A 42 25.80 -3.31 2.24
CA LEU A 42 25.66 -4.57 2.97
C LEU A 42 24.24 -4.73 3.54
N LEU A 43 23.56 -3.63 3.85
CA LEU A 43 22.17 -3.64 4.33
C LEU A 43 21.19 -4.14 3.27
N PHE A 44 21.52 -3.98 1.99
CA PHE A 44 20.73 -4.50 0.88
C PHE A 44 20.51 -6.01 0.96
N TRP A 45 21.56 -6.78 1.29
CA TRP A 45 21.47 -8.24 1.39
C TRP A 45 20.55 -8.73 2.51
N LEU A 46 20.45 -7.97 3.61
CA LEU A 46 19.52 -8.28 4.71
C LEU A 46 18.07 -7.98 4.33
N TYR A 47 17.85 -7.12 3.33
CA TYR A 47 16.53 -6.79 2.82
C TYR A 47 16.00 -7.81 1.81
N VAL A 48 16.86 -8.56 1.11
CA VAL A 48 16.47 -9.54 0.08
C VAL A 48 15.39 -10.53 0.56
N PRO A 49 15.47 -11.13 1.77
CA PRO A 49 14.40 -12.00 2.27
C PRO A 49 13.07 -11.26 2.45
N ALA A 50 13.09 -10.02 2.97
CA ALA A 50 11.89 -9.21 3.12
C ALA A 50 11.28 -8.86 1.76
N PHE A 51 12.12 -8.49 0.78
CA PHE A 51 11.69 -8.21 -0.59
C PHE A 51 11.02 -9.43 -1.24
N ALA A 52 11.61 -10.62 -1.12
CA ALA A 52 11.00 -11.85 -1.64
C ALA A 52 9.65 -12.17 -0.97
N VAL A 53 9.54 -11.94 0.33
CA VAL A 53 8.26 -12.05 1.05
C VAL A 53 7.25 -11.02 0.55
N GLN A 54 7.67 -9.77 0.32
CA GLN A 54 6.78 -8.72 -0.21
C GLN A 54 6.27 -9.07 -1.60
N ILE A 55 7.11 -9.63 -2.49
CA ILE A 55 6.66 -10.18 -3.78
C ILE A 55 5.60 -11.26 -3.56
N LEU A 56 5.86 -12.21 -2.67
CA LEU A 56 4.92 -13.31 -2.39
C LEU A 56 3.56 -12.81 -1.87
N LEU A 57 3.57 -11.78 -1.02
CA LEU A 57 2.38 -11.21 -0.36
C LEU A 57 1.75 -10.04 -1.14
N SER A 58 2.31 -9.65 -2.28
CA SER A 58 1.79 -8.59 -3.17
C SER A 58 0.52 -8.99 -3.93
N ASP A 59 0.18 -10.28 -3.91
CA ASP A 59 -0.99 -10.86 -4.53
C ASP A 59 -2.06 -11.13 -3.44
N PRO A 60 -3.29 -10.62 -3.60
CA PRO A 60 -4.31 -10.74 -2.56
C PRO A 60 -4.72 -12.18 -2.30
N THR A 61 -4.75 -13.04 -3.33
CA THR A 61 -5.13 -14.45 -3.20
C THR A 61 -4.07 -15.20 -2.40
N ARG A 62 -2.80 -15.00 -2.72
CA ARG A 62 -1.67 -15.62 -2.00
C ARG A 62 -1.59 -15.13 -0.56
N TYR A 63 -1.73 -13.83 -0.33
CA TYR A 63 -1.75 -13.23 1.00
C TYR A 63 -2.86 -13.85 1.89
N LEU A 64 -4.09 -13.93 1.38
CA LEU A 64 -5.21 -14.49 2.13
C LEU A 64 -5.03 -16.00 2.38
N ALA A 65 -4.61 -16.76 1.37
CA ALA A 65 -4.38 -18.20 1.51
C ALA A 65 -3.31 -18.52 2.55
N LEU A 66 -2.17 -17.82 2.52
CA LEU A 66 -1.09 -17.98 3.49
C LEU A 66 -1.50 -17.55 4.89
N SER A 67 -2.18 -16.41 5.02
CA SER A 67 -2.65 -15.89 6.32
C SER A 67 -3.64 -16.85 6.96
N LEU A 68 -4.68 -17.28 6.23
CA LEU A 68 -5.69 -18.21 6.75
C LEU A 68 -5.09 -19.57 7.12
N SER A 69 -4.23 -20.12 6.25
CA SER A 69 -3.54 -21.38 6.53
C SER A 69 -2.65 -21.27 7.76
N GLY A 70 -1.88 -20.17 7.86
CA GLY A 70 -1.04 -19.87 9.02
C GLY A 70 -1.85 -19.78 10.31
N LEU A 71 -2.96 -19.03 10.32
CA LEU A 71 -3.83 -18.90 11.49
C LEU A 71 -4.44 -20.22 11.93
N VAL A 72 -5.02 -20.99 11.00
CA VAL A 72 -5.67 -22.27 11.30
C VAL A 72 -4.64 -23.29 11.82
N LEU A 73 -3.51 -23.45 11.13
CA LEU A 73 -2.49 -24.43 11.50
C LEU A 73 -1.80 -24.07 12.82
N THR A 74 -1.43 -22.80 13.03
CA THR A 74 -0.80 -22.37 14.28
C THR A 74 -1.74 -22.51 15.48
N THR A 75 -3.01 -22.12 15.31
CA THR A 75 -4.03 -22.27 16.36
C THR A 75 -4.27 -23.74 16.71
N ALA A 76 -4.43 -24.61 15.70
CA ALA A 76 -4.58 -26.05 15.93
C ALA A 76 -3.35 -26.65 16.63
N ALA A 77 -2.14 -26.24 16.21
CA ALA A 77 -0.88 -26.67 16.81
C ALA A 77 -0.69 -26.19 18.26
N LEU A 78 -1.28 -25.05 18.63
CA LEU A 78 -1.25 -24.49 19.99
C LEU A 78 -2.29 -25.15 20.91
N VAL A 79 -3.54 -25.29 20.45
CA VAL A 79 -4.66 -25.81 21.26
C VAL A 79 -4.43 -27.28 21.65
N TRP A 80 -3.93 -28.10 20.72
CA TRP A 80 -3.71 -29.53 20.94
C TRP A 80 -2.80 -29.85 22.15
N PRO A 81 -1.57 -29.31 22.25
CA PRO A 81 -0.70 -29.58 23.38
C PRO A 81 -1.23 -28.95 24.68
N VAL A 82 -1.85 -27.76 24.64
CA VAL A 82 -2.45 -27.12 25.83
C VAL A 82 -3.52 -28.02 26.44
N ALA A 83 -4.41 -28.57 25.62
CA ALA A 83 -5.46 -29.48 26.07
C ALA A 83 -4.91 -30.78 26.69
N ARG A 84 -3.85 -31.34 26.11
CA ARG A 84 -3.35 -32.68 26.48
C ARG A 84 -2.26 -32.68 27.57
N TRP A 85 -1.41 -31.66 27.65
CA TRP A 85 -0.20 -31.67 28.49
C TRP A 85 -0.22 -30.61 29.60
N ARG A 86 -1.30 -29.82 29.72
CA ARG A 86 -1.61 -28.79 30.74
C ARG A 86 -0.38 -28.08 31.34
N ARG A 87 0.23 -28.62 32.40
CA ARG A 87 1.34 -27.97 33.14
C ARG A 87 2.70 -28.05 32.44
N ARG A 88 2.95 -29.06 31.60
CA ARG A 88 4.28 -29.25 30.96
C ARG A 88 4.47 -28.39 29.71
N VAL A 89 3.38 -27.82 29.16
CA VAL A 89 3.38 -27.01 27.93
C VAL A 89 4.21 -25.74 28.07
N TRP A 90 4.14 -25.07 29.23
CA TRP A 90 4.83 -23.79 29.46
C TRP A 90 6.36 -23.88 29.42
N ARG A 91 6.92 -25.09 29.54
CA ARG A 91 8.36 -25.36 29.42
C ARG A 91 8.79 -25.73 27.99
N SER A 92 7.86 -25.82 27.05
CA SER A 92 8.16 -26.20 25.67
C SER A 92 8.50 -24.99 24.81
N GLY A 93 9.69 -24.96 24.22
CA GLY A 93 10.08 -23.90 23.27
C GLY A 93 9.12 -23.76 22.08
N TRP A 94 8.48 -24.86 21.67
CA TRP A 94 7.50 -24.86 20.57
C TRP A 94 6.27 -24.00 20.84
N LEU A 95 5.83 -23.88 22.10
CA LEU A 95 4.70 -23.02 22.46
C LEU A 95 5.01 -21.57 22.11
N TYR A 96 6.19 -21.09 22.49
CA TYR A 96 6.62 -19.71 22.24
C TYR A 96 6.81 -19.45 20.75
N LEU A 97 7.42 -20.39 20.03
CA LEU A 97 7.58 -20.27 18.57
C LEU A 97 6.24 -20.20 17.84
N LEU A 98 5.29 -21.09 18.17
CA LEU A 98 3.95 -21.06 17.57
C LEU A 98 3.16 -19.81 17.97
N SER A 99 3.33 -19.32 19.20
CA SER A 99 2.70 -18.07 19.66
C SER A 99 3.26 -16.87 18.90
N ALA A 100 4.58 -16.83 18.68
CA ALA A 100 5.22 -15.81 17.87
C ALA A 100 4.77 -15.89 16.40
N ALA A 101 4.62 -17.09 15.84
CA ALA A 101 4.08 -17.31 14.51
C ALA A 101 2.64 -16.78 14.37
N LEU A 102 1.77 -17.14 15.30
CA LEU A 102 0.39 -16.65 15.34
C LEU A 102 0.34 -15.12 15.46
N LEU A 103 1.12 -14.56 16.39
CA LEU A 103 1.19 -13.11 16.60
C LEU A 103 1.71 -12.40 15.35
N ALA A 104 2.72 -12.93 14.68
CA ALA A 104 3.29 -12.33 13.47
C ALA A 104 2.25 -12.24 12.33
N VAL A 105 1.43 -13.28 12.14
CA VAL A 105 0.36 -13.29 11.13
C VAL A 105 -0.74 -12.28 11.49
N VAL A 106 -1.17 -12.23 12.76
CA VAL A 106 -2.24 -11.30 13.22
C VAL A 106 -1.78 -9.85 13.21
N ALA A 107 -0.54 -9.58 13.63
CA ALA A 107 -0.01 -8.22 13.71
C ALA A 107 0.26 -7.60 12.33
N PHE A 108 0.45 -8.44 11.31
CA PHE A 108 0.82 -7.98 9.96
C PHE A 108 -0.13 -6.93 9.37
N PRO A 109 -1.45 -7.18 9.20
CA PRO A 109 -2.37 -6.17 8.66
C PRO A 109 -2.57 -4.94 9.58
N LEU A 110 -2.23 -5.05 10.87
CA LEU A 110 -2.38 -3.93 11.80
C LEU A 110 -1.28 -2.89 11.63
N VAL A 111 -0.06 -3.36 11.34
CA VAL A 111 1.15 -2.53 11.30
C VAL A 111 1.57 -2.21 9.87
N VAL A 112 1.47 -3.18 8.96
CA VAL A 112 1.81 -2.99 7.54
C VAL A 112 0.61 -2.37 6.85
N ARG A 113 0.59 -1.03 6.85
CA ARG A 113 -0.44 -0.24 6.17
C ARG A 113 0.14 0.49 4.98
N TYR A 114 -0.65 0.51 3.92
CA TYR A 114 -0.32 1.27 2.73
C TYR A 114 -0.17 2.76 3.04
N ARG A 115 0.84 3.39 2.44
CA ARG A 115 1.04 4.83 2.45
C ARG A 115 1.15 5.32 1.02
N PRO A 116 0.48 6.43 0.67
CA PRO A 116 0.62 7.00 -0.66
C PRO A 116 2.06 7.41 -1.00
N ALA A 117 2.35 7.53 -2.29
CA ALA A 117 3.67 7.91 -2.81
C ALA A 117 4.12 9.30 -2.32
N VAL A 118 3.18 10.20 -2.07
CA VAL A 118 3.43 11.57 -1.58
C VAL A 118 2.68 11.81 -0.27
N ARG A 119 3.10 12.87 0.43
CA ARG A 119 2.46 13.31 1.69
C ARG A 119 1.98 14.75 1.54
N ALA A 120 0.88 15.08 2.21
CA ALA A 120 0.40 16.45 2.30
C ALA A 120 1.40 17.34 3.07
N ALA A 121 1.56 18.58 2.63
CA ALA A 121 2.19 19.64 3.41
C ALA A 121 1.35 19.98 4.65
N PRO A 122 1.95 20.58 5.70
CA PRO A 122 1.18 21.11 6.82
C PRO A 122 0.06 22.06 6.33
N GLY A 123 -1.17 21.82 6.79
CA GLY A 123 -2.34 22.63 6.39
C GLY A 123 -3.03 22.21 5.09
N ALA A 124 -2.44 21.29 4.32
CA ALA A 124 -3.09 20.66 3.18
C ALA A 124 -3.71 19.31 3.59
N GLU A 125 -4.79 18.93 2.91
CA GLU A 125 -5.41 17.61 3.04
C GLU A 125 -5.16 16.83 1.75
N LEU A 126 -4.63 15.62 1.88
CA LEU A 126 -4.40 14.70 0.76
C LEU A 126 -5.26 13.46 0.96
N ARG A 127 -6.12 13.18 -0.01
CA ARG A 127 -6.99 12.01 -0.03
C ARG A 127 -6.56 11.04 -1.11
N LEU A 128 -6.51 9.76 -0.77
CA LEU A 128 -6.30 8.68 -1.73
C LEU A 128 -7.65 8.28 -2.32
N VAL A 129 -7.78 8.35 -3.64
CA VAL A 129 -8.96 7.86 -4.34
C VAL A 129 -8.95 6.34 -4.27
N GLU A 130 -10.01 5.77 -3.70
CA GLU A 130 -10.11 4.36 -3.33
C GLU A 130 -9.01 3.92 -2.36
N PRO A 131 -9.10 4.35 -1.09
CA PRO A 131 -8.21 3.83 -0.07
C PRO A 131 -8.37 2.31 0.02
N PRO A 132 -7.27 1.54 0.07
CA PRO A 132 -7.36 0.10 0.17
C PRO A 132 -8.04 -0.30 1.49
N GLY A 133 -8.91 -1.31 1.44
CA GLY A 133 -9.55 -1.85 2.64
C GLY A 133 -8.55 -2.45 3.63
N PHE A 134 -9.02 -2.86 4.81
CA PHE A 134 -8.16 -3.38 5.89
C PHE A 134 -7.24 -4.53 5.43
N LEU A 135 -7.76 -5.47 4.65
CA LEU A 135 -6.99 -6.62 4.14
C LEU A 135 -6.23 -6.32 2.83
N GLU A 136 -6.63 -5.28 2.10
CA GLU A 136 -5.97 -4.86 0.86
C GLU A 136 -4.78 -3.94 1.13
N SER A 137 -4.82 -3.20 2.24
CA SER A 137 -3.76 -2.29 2.67
C SER A 137 -2.39 -2.97 2.79
N PRO A 138 -2.24 -4.12 3.47
CA PRO A 138 -0.96 -4.82 3.52
C PRO A 138 -0.51 -5.31 2.13
N VAL A 139 -1.44 -5.76 1.29
CA VAL A 139 -1.15 -6.22 -0.09
C VAL A 139 -0.58 -5.06 -0.92
N ARG A 140 -1.24 -3.89 -0.91
CA ARG A 140 -0.79 -2.69 -1.63
C ARG A 140 0.53 -2.15 -1.06
N ALA A 141 0.76 -2.29 0.25
CA ALA A 141 2.05 -1.96 0.87
C ALA A 141 3.17 -2.90 0.39
N CYS A 142 2.89 -4.21 0.31
CA CYS A 142 3.82 -5.18 -0.26
C CYS A 142 4.08 -4.91 -1.74
N GLN A 143 3.07 -4.54 -2.53
CA GLN A 143 3.25 -4.12 -3.92
C GLN A 143 4.18 -2.91 -4.05
N ALA A 144 4.00 -1.88 -3.22
CA ALA A 144 4.88 -0.72 -3.22
C ALA A 144 6.32 -1.07 -2.81
N ALA A 145 6.49 -1.85 -1.76
CA ALA A 145 7.81 -2.25 -1.27
C ALA A 145 8.53 -3.24 -2.21
N ALA A 146 7.77 -4.04 -2.95
CA ALA A 146 8.26 -4.96 -3.98
C ALA A 146 8.33 -4.33 -5.37
N GLU A 147 7.99 -3.04 -5.51
CA GLU A 147 8.01 -2.32 -6.79
C GLU A 147 7.14 -3.00 -7.86
N ILE A 148 6.02 -3.57 -7.44
CA ILE A 148 5.05 -4.20 -8.33
C ILE A 148 4.02 -3.17 -8.75
N ARG A 149 3.96 -2.91 -10.06
CA ARG A 149 2.96 -2.03 -10.64
C ARG A 149 1.59 -2.71 -10.65
N GLY A 150 0.57 -1.96 -10.25
CA GLY A 150 -0.82 -2.38 -10.27
C GLY A 150 -1.58 -1.71 -11.42
N CYS A 151 -2.74 -1.16 -11.09
CA CYS A 151 -3.49 -0.33 -12.02
C CYS A 151 -2.91 1.09 -12.11
N GLN A 152 -3.04 1.70 -13.27
CA GLN A 152 -2.85 3.12 -13.51
C GLN A 152 -4.20 3.82 -13.53
N TYR A 153 -4.20 5.13 -13.37
CA TYR A 153 -5.38 5.97 -13.24
C TYR A 153 -5.31 7.09 -14.28
N GLU A 154 -6.37 7.20 -15.07
CA GLU A 154 -6.59 8.29 -16.00
C GLU A 154 -7.65 9.22 -15.39
N VAL A 155 -7.27 10.48 -15.14
CA VAL A 155 -8.20 11.48 -14.63
C VAL A 155 -9.04 12.01 -15.79
N LEU A 156 -10.34 11.70 -15.82
CA LEU A 156 -11.22 12.07 -16.94
C LEU A 156 -11.81 13.48 -16.79
N GLY A 157 -11.94 13.97 -15.55
CA GLY A 157 -12.45 15.29 -15.24
C GLY A 157 -13.30 15.31 -13.97
N TRP A 158 -13.92 16.45 -13.71
CA TRP A 158 -14.83 16.66 -12.58
C TRP A 158 -16.26 16.77 -13.08
N ALA A 159 -17.16 15.95 -12.53
CA ALA A 159 -18.60 16.07 -12.81
C ALA A 159 -19.20 17.29 -12.08
N ASP A 160 -18.66 17.60 -10.92
CA ASP A 160 -18.98 18.77 -10.11
C ASP A 160 -17.80 19.08 -9.16
N ALA A 161 -17.95 20.05 -8.25
CA ALA A 161 -16.90 20.45 -7.30
C ALA A 161 -16.40 19.32 -6.34
N ARG A 162 -17.17 18.23 -6.18
CA ARG A 162 -16.95 17.15 -5.21
C ARG A 162 -16.92 15.75 -5.82
N THR A 163 -17.18 15.62 -7.12
CA THR A 163 -17.25 14.34 -7.82
C THR A 163 -16.17 14.26 -8.89
N LEU A 164 -15.12 13.48 -8.60
CA LEU A 164 -14.03 13.20 -9.54
C LEU A 164 -14.41 12.01 -10.41
N VAL A 165 -14.27 12.14 -11.73
CA VAL A 165 -14.45 11.03 -12.67
C VAL A 165 -13.09 10.59 -13.21
N TYR A 166 -12.85 9.27 -13.17
CA TYR A 166 -11.57 8.68 -13.54
C TYR A 166 -11.78 7.30 -14.16
N ARG A 167 -10.71 6.75 -14.74
CA ARG A 167 -10.67 5.41 -15.32
C ARG A 167 -9.44 4.65 -14.82
N LYS A 168 -9.60 3.36 -14.56
CA LYS A 168 -8.48 2.46 -14.23
C LYS A 168 -7.96 1.76 -15.48
N TRP A 169 -6.65 1.60 -15.56
CA TRP A 169 -5.95 0.81 -16.57
C TRP A 169 -5.15 -0.28 -15.85
N CYS A 170 -5.66 -1.51 -15.86
CA CYS A 170 -5.07 -2.62 -15.08
C CYS A 170 -4.43 -3.67 -16.00
N GLY A 171 -3.38 -4.34 -15.53
CA GLY A 171 -2.68 -5.37 -16.29
C GLY A 171 -1.63 -4.84 -17.27
N GLY A 172 -1.14 -3.61 -17.06
CA GLY A 172 0.00 -3.10 -17.83
C GLY A 172 1.30 -3.82 -17.45
N TYR A 173 2.27 -3.82 -18.37
CA TYR A 173 3.55 -4.51 -18.20
C TYR A 173 4.69 -3.77 -18.90
N TYR A 174 5.92 -4.08 -18.51
CA TYR A 174 7.13 -3.67 -19.22
C TYR A 174 7.66 -4.80 -20.08
N ASP A 175 8.10 -4.46 -21.28
CA ASP A 175 8.98 -5.29 -22.09
C ASP A 175 10.13 -4.45 -22.67
N ALA A 176 10.82 -4.99 -23.67
CA ALA A 176 11.96 -4.33 -24.31
C ALA A 176 11.57 -3.03 -25.04
N ASP A 177 10.31 -2.89 -25.46
CA ASP A 177 9.79 -1.72 -26.17
C ASP A 177 9.27 -0.64 -25.21
N GLY A 178 9.24 -0.95 -23.91
CA GLY A 178 8.87 -0.02 -22.85
C GLY A 178 7.61 -0.42 -22.10
N TRP A 179 6.89 0.58 -21.60
CA TRP A 179 5.66 0.36 -20.83
C TRP A 179 4.47 0.22 -21.76
N HIS A 180 3.72 -0.87 -21.59
CA HIS A 180 2.43 -1.08 -22.24
C HIS A 180 1.31 -0.86 -21.23
N PRO A 181 0.41 0.12 -21.45
CA PRO A 181 -0.73 0.32 -20.57
C PRO A 181 -1.64 -0.91 -20.60
N GLY A 182 -2.30 -1.17 -19.47
CA GLY A 182 -3.22 -2.29 -19.35
C GLY A 182 -4.52 -2.11 -20.13
N THR A 183 -5.53 -2.92 -19.83
CA THR A 183 -6.86 -2.74 -20.41
C THR A 183 -7.62 -1.62 -19.67
N PRO A 184 -8.22 -0.65 -20.38
CA PRO A 184 -9.06 0.36 -19.75
C PRO A 184 -10.34 -0.28 -19.19
N GLY A 185 -10.61 0.00 -17.92
CA GLY A 185 -11.91 -0.27 -17.30
C GLY A 185 -12.96 0.79 -17.65
N PRO A 186 -14.21 0.63 -17.19
CA PRO A 186 -15.24 1.66 -17.34
C PRO A 186 -14.92 2.91 -16.51
N PRO A 187 -15.44 4.10 -16.90
CA PRO A 187 -15.39 5.30 -16.06
C PRO A 187 -16.04 5.09 -14.69
N ARG A 188 -15.45 5.72 -13.68
CA ARG A 188 -15.92 5.68 -12.29
C ARG A 188 -15.98 7.07 -11.71
N ALA A 189 -16.96 7.31 -10.85
CA ALA A 189 -17.13 8.54 -10.10
C ALA A 189 -16.74 8.31 -8.65
N TYR A 190 -15.76 9.06 -8.17
CA TYR A 190 -15.36 9.13 -6.77
C TYR A 190 -15.97 10.37 -6.12
N ARG A 191 -16.81 10.13 -5.12
CA ARG A 191 -17.51 11.16 -4.35
C ARG A 191 -16.73 11.50 -3.09
N LEU A 192 -16.16 12.70 -3.04
CA LEU A 192 -15.29 13.15 -1.94
C LEU A 192 -16.01 13.25 -0.59
N ASP A 193 -17.32 13.50 -0.59
CA ASP A 193 -18.16 13.60 0.60
C ASP A 193 -18.44 12.23 1.24
N LEU A 194 -18.53 11.19 0.43
CA LEU A 194 -18.86 9.83 0.87
C LEU A 194 -17.63 8.92 1.00
N ASP A 195 -16.50 9.31 0.41
CA ASP A 195 -15.31 8.47 0.29
C ASP A 195 -15.60 7.13 -0.41
N THR A 196 -16.42 7.18 -1.45
CA THR A 196 -16.86 6.00 -2.22
C THR A 196 -16.72 6.21 -3.71
N ALA A 197 -16.33 5.15 -4.43
CA ALA A 197 -16.28 5.12 -5.87
C ALA A 197 -17.36 4.20 -6.46
N ALA A 198 -18.13 4.69 -7.42
CA ALA A 198 -19.17 3.95 -8.14
C ALA A 198 -18.95 4.03 -9.67
N PRO A 199 -19.60 3.18 -10.49
CA PRO A 199 -19.64 3.38 -11.94
C PRO A 199 -20.19 4.77 -12.30
N PHE A 200 -19.63 5.40 -13.34
CA PHE A 200 -20.12 6.68 -13.84
C PHE A 200 -20.93 6.49 -15.12
N GLU A 201 -22.23 6.77 -15.04
CA GLU A 201 -23.19 6.64 -16.15
C GLU A 201 -23.44 7.95 -16.91
N GLY A 202 -22.76 9.03 -16.52
CA GLY A 202 -22.90 10.36 -17.15
C GLY A 202 -22.07 10.50 -18.43
N ASP A 203 -22.25 11.64 -19.11
CA ASP A 203 -21.44 11.98 -20.28
C ASP A 203 -20.03 12.41 -19.87
N VAL A 204 -19.02 11.67 -20.33
CA VAL A 204 -17.60 11.99 -20.12
C VAL A 204 -17.21 13.27 -20.86
N GLY A 205 -17.89 13.63 -21.95
CA GLY A 205 -17.68 14.86 -22.70
C GLY A 205 -18.04 16.14 -21.94
N GLY A 206 -19.03 16.06 -21.04
CA GLY A 206 -19.50 17.17 -20.21
C GLY A 206 -18.68 17.43 -18.94
N LEU A 207 -17.60 16.70 -18.69
CA LEU A 207 -16.76 16.87 -17.50
C LEU A 207 -15.91 18.15 -17.57
N SER A 208 -15.75 18.83 -16.43
CA SER A 208 -14.77 19.91 -16.31
C SER A 208 -13.34 19.37 -16.32
N ARG A 209 -12.47 19.95 -17.15
CA ARG A 209 -11.07 19.54 -17.35
C ARG A 209 -10.11 20.73 -17.27
N GLU A 210 -10.32 21.62 -16.32
CA GLU A 210 -9.41 22.73 -16.09
C GLU A 210 -8.04 22.20 -15.65
N LEU A 211 -7.04 22.38 -16.49
CA LEU A 211 -5.67 21.93 -16.23
C LEU A 211 -4.98 22.90 -15.27
N CYS A 212 -4.05 22.39 -14.47
CA CYS A 212 -3.14 23.25 -13.71
C CYS A 212 -1.71 22.72 -13.76
N LEU A 213 -0.74 23.65 -13.75
CA LEU A 213 0.66 23.30 -13.68
C LEU A 213 0.96 22.67 -12.31
N PRO A 214 1.60 21.48 -12.25
CA PRO A 214 1.92 20.83 -10.98
C PRO A 214 2.64 21.76 -9.99
N SER A 215 3.58 22.59 -10.48
CA SER A 215 4.35 23.54 -9.66
C SER A 215 3.49 24.58 -8.95
N THR A 216 2.32 24.87 -9.51
CA THR A 216 1.36 25.85 -8.97
C THR A 216 0.33 25.21 -8.08
N CYS A 217 -0.20 24.04 -8.46
CA CYS A 217 -1.39 23.46 -7.82
C CYS A 217 -1.14 22.19 -7.00
N VAL A 218 -0.05 21.46 -7.26
CA VAL A 218 0.27 20.21 -6.55
C VAL A 218 1.43 20.43 -5.57
N HIS A 219 2.59 20.87 -6.06
CA HIS A 219 3.81 20.98 -5.27
C HIS A 219 3.65 21.79 -3.96
N PRO A 220 2.97 22.96 -3.95
CA PRO A 220 2.83 23.74 -2.72
C PRO A 220 2.03 23.03 -1.61
N GLY A 221 1.19 22.06 -1.96
CA GLY A 221 0.42 21.28 -0.99
C GLY A 221 1.05 19.93 -0.63
N LEU A 222 2.25 19.61 -1.12
CA LEU A 222 2.99 18.40 -0.77
C LEU A 222 4.12 18.70 0.22
N ALA A 223 4.32 17.83 1.20
CA ALA A 223 5.50 17.89 2.05
C ALA A 223 6.74 17.49 1.24
N GLU A 224 7.90 18.05 1.58
CA GLU A 224 9.16 17.54 1.06
C GLU A 224 9.36 16.09 1.56
N VAL A 225 9.23 15.12 0.65
CA VAL A 225 9.36 13.70 1.01
C VAL A 225 10.80 13.19 0.83
N TYR A 226 11.65 13.88 0.05
CA TYR A 226 13.02 13.43 -0.26
C TYR A 226 14.03 14.57 -0.47
N ALA A 227 15.26 14.37 0.00
CA ALA A 227 16.44 15.13 -0.42
C ALA A 227 16.74 14.77 -1.89
N GLY A 228 16.13 15.49 -2.81
CA GLY A 228 16.09 15.17 -4.24
C GLY A 228 14.74 15.43 -4.90
N GLY A 229 13.69 15.74 -4.12
CA GLY A 229 12.45 16.38 -4.56
C GLY A 229 11.76 15.71 -5.76
N GLY A 230 10.88 14.74 -5.52
CA GLY A 230 10.11 14.14 -6.62
C GLY A 230 8.69 13.78 -6.25
N TYR A 231 7.76 14.66 -6.59
CA TYR A 231 6.45 14.22 -7.06
C TYR A 231 6.70 13.57 -8.43
N PHE A 232 6.45 12.25 -8.53
CA PHE A 232 6.55 11.54 -9.80
C PHE A 232 5.15 11.46 -10.42
N PRO A 233 4.82 12.29 -11.42
CA PRO A 233 3.52 12.21 -12.08
C PRO A 233 3.31 10.80 -12.65
N GLY A 234 2.09 10.29 -12.52
CA GLY A 234 1.72 9.02 -13.12
C GLY A 234 1.66 9.08 -14.66
N GLN A 235 1.25 7.97 -15.28
CA GLN A 235 1.18 7.87 -16.75
C GLN A 235 0.29 8.95 -17.37
N TYR A 236 -0.81 9.27 -16.69
CA TYR A 236 -1.76 10.32 -17.04
C TYR A 236 -1.62 11.51 -16.08
N GLY A 237 -0.39 11.94 -15.84
CA GLY A 237 -0.01 12.81 -14.71
C GLY A 237 -0.40 14.29 -14.81
N THR A 238 -1.31 14.67 -15.72
CA THR A 238 -1.79 16.05 -15.81
C THR A 238 -2.80 16.34 -14.69
N PRO A 239 -2.50 17.27 -13.76
CA PRO A 239 -3.43 17.60 -12.68
C PRO A 239 -4.66 18.36 -13.19
N LEU A 240 -5.83 18.05 -12.63
CA LEU A 240 -7.09 18.72 -12.93
C LEU A 240 -7.65 19.45 -11.71
N LEU A 241 -7.95 20.74 -11.89
CA LEU A 241 -8.58 21.58 -10.90
C LEU A 241 -10.09 21.31 -10.85
N SER A 242 -10.66 21.24 -9.65
CA SER A 242 -12.11 21.16 -9.46
C SER A 242 -12.81 22.46 -9.91
N PRO A 243 -14.09 22.41 -10.32
CA PRO A 243 -14.83 23.60 -10.74
C PRO A 243 -14.87 24.77 -9.74
N ASP A 244 -14.71 24.50 -8.45
CA ASP A 244 -14.66 25.53 -7.39
C ASP A 244 -13.24 26.07 -7.15
N GLY A 245 -12.22 25.56 -7.85
CA GLY A 245 -10.83 25.95 -7.71
C GLY A 245 -10.17 25.52 -6.39
N ARG A 246 -10.82 24.65 -5.59
CA ARG A 246 -10.38 24.32 -4.23
C ARG A 246 -9.65 22.98 -4.12
N ARG A 247 -9.76 22.12 -5.14
CA ARG A 247 -9.22 20.76 -5.12
C ARG A 247 -8.49 20.46 -6.41
N VAL A 248 -7.48 19.62 -6.31
CA VAL A 248 -6.67 19.19 -7.45
C VAL A 248 -6.62 17.67 -7.45
N ALA A 249 -7.07 17.06 -8.53
CA ALA A 249 -6.90 15.63 -8.78
C ALA A 249 -5.63 15.40 -9.59
N PHE A 250 -4.80 14.45 -9.18
CA PHE A 250 -3.53 14.14 -9.83
C PHE A 250 -3.08 12.71 -9.51
N THR A 251 -2.14 12.18 -10.29
CA THR A 251 -1.60 10.84 -10.06
C THR A 251 -0.14 10.90 -9.63
N ALA A 252 0.27 10.00 -8.74
CA ALA A 252 1.64 9.93 -8.23
C ALA A 252 2.16 8.49 -8.22
N TRP A 253 3.40 8.29 -8.67
CA TRP A 253 4.10 7.00 -8.63
C TRP A 253 4.96 6.84 -7.39
N HIS A 254 4.93 5.63 -6.82
CA HIS A 254 6.13 5.09 -6.19
C HIS A 254 7.13 4.81 -7.31
N ILE A 255 8.41 5.20 -7.16
CA ILE A 255 9.43 5.24 -8.25
C ILE A 255 9.35 4.04 -9.22
N TYR A 256 9.19 2.82 -8.69
CA TYR A 256 8.96 1.61 -9.48
C TYR A 256 7.68 0.85 -9.10
N GLY A 257 6.89 1.36 -8.15
CA GLY A 257 5.74 0.68 -7.56
C GLY A 257 4.37 1.11 -8.12
N PRO A 258 3.29 0.94 -7.34
CA PRO A 258 1.94 1.27 -7.79
C PRO A 258 1.75 2.78 -7.99
N GLU A 259 0.76 3.12 -8.81
CA GLU A 259 0.27 4.49 -8.97
C GLU A 259 -0.84 4.78 -7.98
N ASP A 260 -0.84 5.99 -7.43
CA ASP A 260 -1.92 6.55 -6.64
C ASP A 260 -2.67 7.61 -7.43
N LEU A 261 -4.00 7.58 -7.36
CA LEU A 261 -4.84 8.71 -7.72
C LEU A 261 -5.19 9.48 -6.45
N LEU A 262 -4.90 10.77 -6.43
CA LEU A 262 -4.94 11.59 -5.23
C LEU A 262 -5.80 12.83 -5.48
N VAL A 263 -6.46 13.30 -4.42
CA VAL A 263 -7.10 14.61 -4.39
C VAL A 263 -6.46 15.44 -3.29
N LEU A 264 -5.84 16.56 -3.69
CA LEU A 264 -5.28 17.55 -2.79
C LEU A 264 -6.30 18.67 -2.57
N SER A 265 -6.55 19.01 -1.31
CA SER A 265 -7.32 20.18 -0.90
C SER A 265 -6.41 21.08 -0.07
N ALA A 266 -6.09 22.27 -0.57
CA ALA A 266 -5.38 23.25 0.24
C ALA A 266 -6.39 23.98 1.13
N ASN A 267 -6.12 24.06 2.43
CA ASN A 267 -6.66 25.19 3.18
C ASN A 267 -5.94 26.42 2.65
N ARG A 268 -6.54 27.15 1.71
CA ARG A 268 -6.12 28.54 1.49
C ARG A 268 -6.30 29.22 2.85
N GLN A 269 -5.20 29.47 3.56
CA GLN A 269 -5.19 30.63 4.43
C GLN A 269 -5.59 31.79 3.51
N PRO A 270 -6.64 32.56 3.85
CA PRO A 270 -6.95 33.74 3.06
C PRO A 270 -5.64 34.53 2.97
N ALA A 271 -5.23 34.85 1.73
CA ALA A 271 -4.11 35.74 1.51
C ALA A 271 -4.29 36.90 2.49
N ALA A 272 -3.30 37.13 3.35
CA ALA A 272 -3.26 38.34 4.14
C ALA A 272 -3.38 39.48 3.13
N SER A 273 -4.57 40.08 3.07
CA SER A 273 -4.87 41.24 2.27
C SER A 273 -3.76 42.25 2.49
N ASP A 274 -3.19 42.73 1.40
CA ASP A 274 -2.18 43.78 1.35
C ASP A 274 -2.39 44.83 2.45
N ARG A 275 -1.32 45.13 3.18
CA ARG A 275 -1.11 46.41 3.86
C ARG A 275 0.19 47.01 3.36
#